data_AF-A0A8C2JRZ7-F1
#
_entry.id   AF-A0A8C2JRZ7-F1
#
_cell.length_a   1.000
_cell.length_b   1.000
_cell.length_c   1.000
_cell.angle_alpha   90.00
_cell.angle_beta   90.00
_cell.angle_gamma   90.00
#
_symmetry.space_group_name_H-M   'P 1'
#
loop_
_entity.id
_entity.type
_entity.pdbx_description
1 polymer ?
#
loop_
_entity_poly.entity_id
_entity_poly.type
_entity_poly.pdbx_seq_one_letter_code
_entity_poly.pdbx_strand_id
1 'polypeptide(L)'
;MHVKYLLKASFFSDLYGSIIITVCILTHWEKTVVLYKPENYDVWYESKFEECDKEACLSFSKDMLCSRVTVDHNYYAICQNLLSRYAMWRGSSGGLLHDPPPHIAKDGQLEALLDECANPKKRYGRFQAAKELREYLTQLSGTAR
;
A
#
# COMPACT_ATOMS: atom_id res chain seq x y z
N MET A 1 -6.77 18.80 -30.32
CA MET A 1 -7.54 18.81 -29.06
C MET A 1 -6.59 18.37 -27.95
N HIS A 2 -6.00 19.30 -27.20
CA HIS A 2 -5.05 18.98 -26.13
C HIS A 2 -5.83 18.67 -24.85
N VAL A 3 -5.98 17.39 -24.52
CA VAL A 3 -6.51 16.98 -23.21
C VAL A 3 -5.40 17.22 -22.18
N LYS A 4 -5.55 18.26 -21.36
CA LYS A 4 -4.70 18.48 -20.17
C LYS A 4 -5.12 17.47 -19.11
N TYR A 5 -4.31 16.46 -18.87
CA TYR A 5 -4.49 15.53 -17.76
C TYR A 5 -4.11 16.24 -16.45
N LEU A 6 -5.07 16.39 -15.54
CA LEU A 6 -4.81 16.81 -14.17
C LEU A 6 -4.80 15.57 -13.29
N LEU A 7 -3.60 15.18 -12.82
CA LEU A 7 -3.40 14.27 -11.71
C LEU A 7 -3.86 15.00 -10.45
N LYS A 8 -5.01 14.61 -9.90
CA LYS A 8 -5.47 15.14 -8.62
C LYS A 8 -5.55 13.94 -7.67
N ALA A 9 -4.63 13.93 -6.71
CA ALA A 9 -4.67 12.98 -5.60
C ALA A 9 -5.88 13.35 -4.74
N SER A 10 -6.88 12.47 -4.71
CA SER A 10 -7.96 12.60 -3.73
C SER A 10 -7.49 11.92 -2.45
N PHE A 11 -7.38 12.69 -1.37
CA PHE A 11 -7.12 12.20 -0.02
C PHE A 11 -8.45 11.72 0.54
N PHE A 12 -8.71 10.42 0.52
CA PHE A 12 -9.82 9.85 1.29
C PHE A 12 -9.26 9.35 2.63
N SER A 13 -9.79 9.91 3.72
CA SER A 13 -9.64 9.34 5.07
C SER A 13 -10.57 8.15 5.16
N ASP A 14 -10.04 6.94 5.31
CA ASP A 14 -10.87 5.79 5.67
C ASP A 14 -11.38 5.91 7.12
N LEU A 15 -12.32 5.03 7.52
CA LEU A 15 -12.83 4.91 8.90
C LEU A 15 -11.73 4.64 9.95
N TYR A 16 -10.50 4.35 9.52
CA TYR A 16 -9.34 4.07 10.35
C TYR A 16 -8.27 5.19 10.32
N GLY A 17 -8.56 6.34 9.70
CA GLY A 17 -7.71 7.52 9.71
C GLY A 17 -6.45 7.44 8.82
N SER A 18 -6.38 6.48 7.89
CA SER A 18 -5.31 6.38 6.90
C SER A 18 -5.56 7.34 5.74
N ILE A 19 -4.52 8.07 5.34
CA ILE A 19 -4.53 8.86 4.10
C ILE A 19 -4.38 7.89 2.92
N ILE A 20 -5.45 7.68 2.16
CA ILE A 20 -5.39 6.98 0.88
C ILE A 20 -5.11 8.03 -0.21
N ILE A 21 -3.91 8.00 -0.81
CA ILE A 21 -3.67 8.64 -2.10
C ILE A 21 -4.36 7.80 -3.17
N THR A 22 -5.56 8.19 -3.59
CA THR A 22 -6.19 7.64 -4.79
C THR A 22 -5.84 8.53 -5.97
N VAL A 23 -5.04 8.01 -6.90
CA VAL A 23 -4.74 8.69 -8.17
C VAL A 23 -5.79 8.28 -9.19
N CYS A 24 -6.82 9.11 -9.37
CA CYS A 24 -7.77 8.96 -10.46
C CYS A 24 -7.68 10.13 -11.45
N ILE A 25 -7.91 9.86 -12.73
CA ILE A 25 -7.99 10.92 -13.75
C ILE A 25 -9.33 11.63 -13.57
N LEU A 26 -9.34 12.71 -12.79
CA LEU A 26 -10.54 13.41 -12.30
C LEU A 26 -11.18 14.38 -13.31
N THR A 27 -11.36 14.00 -14.57
CA THR A 27 -12.10 14.92 -15.46
C THR A 27 -13.60 14.96 -15.15
N HIS A 28 -14.17 13.97 -14.44
CA HIS A 28 -15.62 13.88 -14.14
C HIS A 28 -16.03 13.07 -12.88
N TRP A 29 -15.08 12.56 -12.10
CA TRP A 29 -15.30 11.42 -11.19
C TRP A 29 -16.09 11.72 -9.90
N GLU A 30 -15.81 12.84 -9.21
CA GLU A 30 -16.39 13.13 -7.88
C GLU A 30 -17.92 13.27 -7.88
N LYS A 31 -18.52 13.83 -8.95
CA LYS A 31 -19.97 14.05 -9.02
C LYS A 31 -20.73 12.78 -9.43
N THR A 32 -20.11 11.88 -10.20
CA THR A 32 -20.78 10.71 -10.76
C THR A 32 -20.76 9.51 -9.80
N VAL A 33 -19.70 9.31 -9.02
CA VAL A 33 -19.61 8.18 -8.06
C VAL A 33 -20.59 8.32 -6.89
N VAL A 34 -20.78 9.54 -6.40
CA VAL A 34 -21.74 9.82 -5.32
C VAL A 34 -23.19 9.54 -5.79
N LEU A 35 -23.46 9.63 -7.10
CA LEU A 35 -24.77 9.36 -7.70
C LEU A 35 -24.90 7.95 -8.28
N TYR A 36 -23.79 7.28 -8.61
CA TYR A 36 -23.76 5.97 -9.24
C TYR A 36 -22.56 5.17 -8.74
N LYS A 37 -22.79 4.25 -7.81
CA LYS A 37 -21.79 3.27 -7.38
C LYS A 37 -21.51 2.31 -8.55
N PRO A 38 -20.29 2.27 -9.12
CA PRO A 38 -19.94 1.31 -10.15
C PRO A 38 -20.00 -0.12 -9.61
N GLU A 39 -20.01 -1.10 -10.51
CA GLU A 39 -20.01 -2.50 -10.14
C GLU A 39 -18.82 -2.82 -9.22
N ASN A 40 -19.09 -3.57 -8.14
CA ASN A 40 -18.11 -3.93 -7.11
C ASN A 40 -17.50 -2.75 -6.33
N TYR A 41 -18.13 -1.57 -6.31
CA TYR A 41 -17.64 -0.38 -5.59
C TYR A 41 -17.23 -0.65 -4.13
N ASP A 42 -18.07 -1.37 -3.38
CA ASP A 42 -17.86 -1.67 -1.96
C ASP A 42 -16.95 -2.91 -1.74
N VAL A 43 -16.50 -3.58 -2.80
CA VAL A 43 -15.63 -4.76 -2.70
C VAL A 43 -14.18 -4.30 -2.65
N TRP A 44 -13.48 -4.72 -1.61
CA TRP A 44 -12.09 -4.36 -1.39
C TRP A 44 -11.19 -4.93 -2.50
N TYR A 45 -10.20 -4.14 -2.90
CA TYR A 45 -9.20 -4.53 -3.87
C TYR A 45 -7.80 -4.56 -3.24
N GLU A 46 -7.17 -5.72 -3.39
CA GLU A 46 -5.80 -5.98 -2.98
C GLU A 46 -4.93 -6.07 -4.25
N SER A 47 -3.90 -5.24 -4.32
CA SER A 47 -2.98 -5.19 -5.47
C SER A 47 -2.20 -6.49 -5.58
N LYS A 48 -2.02 -7.00 -6.80
CA LYS A 48 -1.28 -8.25 -7.00
C LYS A 48 0.18 -8.04 -6.67
N PHE A 49 0.78 -9.03 -6.02
CA PHE A 49 2.23 -9.10 -5.89
C PHE A 49 2.85 -9.34 -7.26
N GLU A 50 3.86 -8.54 -7.60
CA GLU A 50 4.68 -8.75 -8.78
C GLU A 50 6.14 -8.90 -8.35
N GLU A 51 6.75 -10.01 -8.77
CA GLU A 51 8.18 -10.21 -8.66
C GLU A 51 8.85 -9.35 -9.73
N CYS A 52 9.62 -8.35 -9.30
CA CYS A 52 10.15 -7.33 -10.18
C CYS A 52 11.63 -7.11 -9.90
N ASP A 53 12.44 -7.21 -10.96
CA ASP A 53 13.89 -7.05 -10.92
C ASP A 53 14.35 -5.59 -11.09
N LYS A 54 13.41 -4.63 -11.03
CA LYS A 54 13.63 -3.21 -11.33
C LYS A 54 13.25 -2.32 -10.14
N GLU A 55 13.93 -1.18 -10.03
CA GLU A 55 13.59 -0.15 -9.03
C GLU A 55 12.15 0.35 -9.21
N ALA A 56 11.48 0.64 -8.09
CA ALA A 56 10.12 1.20 -8.04
C ALA A 56 9.06 0.36 -8.80
N CYS A 57 8.98 -0.92 -8.46
CA CYS A 57 7.92 -1.84 -8.88
C CYS A 57 6.53 -1.34 -8.45
N LEU A 58 5.75 -0.84 -9.41
CA LEU A 58 4.36 -0.45 -9.18
C LEU A 58 3.45 -1.37 -9.99
N SER A 59 2.65 -2.19 -9.31
CA SER A 59 1.52 -2.90 -9.90
C SER A 59 0.24 -2.15 -9.56
N PHE A 60 -0.49 -1.69 -10.58
CA PHE A 60 -1.80 -1.08 -10.40
C PHE A 60 -2.73 -1.28 -11.60
N SER A 61 -4.02 -1.35 -11.30
CA SER A 61 -5.08 -1.24 -12.29
C SER A 61 -5.80 0.08 -12.09
N LYS A 62 -5.74 0.96 -13.10
CA LYS A 62 -6.47 2.23 -13.09
C LYS A 62 -7.96 2.03 -12.85
N ASP A 63 -8.54 1.01 -13.47
CA ASP A 63 -9.97 0.73 -13.34
C ASP A 63 -10.33 0.29 -11.94
N MET A 64 -9.49 -0.51 -11.27
CA MET A 64 -9.73 -0.92 -9.89
C MET A 64 -9.48 0.23 -8.90
N LEU A 65 -8.45 1.04 -9.14
CA LEU A 65 -8.18 2.23 -8.31
C LEU A 65 -9.31 3.25 -8.35
N CYS A 66 -9.99 3.38 -9.49
CA CYS A 66 -11.10 4.29 -9.61
C CYS A 66 -12.41 3.64 -9.21
N SER A 67 -12.74 2.43 -9.67
CA SER A 67 -14.05 1.82 -9.39
C SER A 67 -14.26 1.39 -7.93
N ARG A 68 -13.22 1.23 -7.11
CA ARG A 68 -13.31 0.70 -5.74
C ARG A 68 -13.09 1.77 -4.69
N VAL A 69 -13.89 1.74 -3.63
CA VAL A 69 -13.73 2.67 -2.49
C VAL A 69 -12.57 2.29 -1.56
N THR A 70 -12.23 1.01 -1.50
CA THR A 70 -11.18 0.48 -0.63
C THR A 70 -10.13 -0.25 -1.45
N VAL A 71 -8.94 0.36 -1.52
CA VAL A 71 -7.78 -0.14 -2.27
C VAL A 71 -6.53 -0.03 -1.41
N ASP A 72 -5.60 -0.96 -1.56
CA ASP A 72 -4.39 -1.06 -0.75
C ASP A 72 -3.12 -0.54 -1.44
N HIS A 73 -3.26 0.15 -2.57
CA HIS A 73 -2.15 0.46 -3.45
C HIS A 73 -0.99 1.18 -2.76
N ASN A 74 -1.29 2.05 -1.79
CA ASN A 74 -0.27 2.72 -0.98
C ASN A 74 0.46 1.75 -0.04
N TYR A 75 -0.27 0.80 0.57
CA TYR A 75 0.35 -0.26 1.36
C TYR A 75 1.23 -1.14 0.49
N TYR A 76 0.78 -1.49 -0.73
CA TYR A 76 1.59 -2.25 -1.68
C TYR A 76 2.87 -1.49 -2.03
N ALA A 77 2.77 -0.22 -2.42
CA ALA A 77 3.91 0.57 -2.82
C ALA A 77 4.96 0.66 -1.70
N ILE A 78 4.53 0.91 -0.46
CA ILE A 78 5.42 1.01 0.70
C ILE A 78 6.00 -0.35 1.08
N CYS A 79 5.17 -1.39 1.19
CA CYS A 79 5.64 -2.69 1.66
C CYS A 79 6.55 -3.36 0.61
N GLN A 80 6.19 -3.34 -0.67
CA GLN A 80 7.00 -3.92 -1.73
C GLN A 80 8.29 -3.14 -1.97
N ASN A 81 8.21 -1.80 -2.12
CA ASN A 81 9.34 -1.02 -2.64
C ASN A 81 10.19 -0.35 -1.58
N LEU A 82 9.73 -0.28 -0.33
CA LEU A 82 10.44 0.44 0.71
C LEU A 82 10.80 -0.42 1.89
N LEU A 83 9.89 -1.24 2.41
CA LEU A 83 10.08 -1.89 3.70
C LEU A 83 10.56 -3.34 3.63
N SER A 84 9.99 -4.14 2.74
CA SER A 84 10.26 -5.58 2.69
C SER A 84 11.54 -5.91 1.93
N ARG A 85 11.94 -7.19 2.02
CA ARG A 85 13.11 -7.72 1.32
C ARG A 85 13.05 -7.59 -0.21
N TYR A 86 11.85 -7.41 -0.77
CA TYR A 86 11.64 -7.25 -2.22
C TYR A 86 12.02 -5.86 -2.72
N ALA A 87 12.25 -4.90 -1.82
CA ALA A 87 12.63 -3.55 -2.19
C ALA A 87 14.03 -3.53 -2.82
N MET A 88 14.09 -2.99 -4.03
CA MET A 88 15.31 -2.70 -4.76
C MET A 88 15.45 -1.18 -4.88
N TRP A 89 16.44 -0.61 -4.19
CA TRP A 89 16.72 0.83 -4.23
C TRP A 89 18.21 1.10 -4.38
N ARG A 90 18.61 1.70 -5.49
CA ARG A 90 19.99 2.15 -5.79
C ARG A 90 21.06 1.09 -5.57
N GLY A 91 20.78 -0.15 -5.98
CA GLY A 91 21.69 -1.27 -5.83
C GLY A 91 21.76 -1.89 -4.43
N SER A 92 20.92 -1.43 -3.50
CA SER A 92 20.69 -2.11 -2.22
C SER A 92 19.41 -2.95 -2.30
N SER A 93 19.50 -4.21 -1.87
CA SER A 93 18.39 -5.16 -1.74
C SER A 93 18.02 -5.31 -0.26
N GLY A 94 16.72 -5.38 0.04
CA GLY A 94 16.27 -5.72 1.39
C GLY A 94 15.26 -4.73 1.99
N GLY A 95 15.17 -3.52 1.44
CA GLY A 95 14.32 -2.45 1.99
C GLY A 95 14.93 -1.76 3.21
N LEU A 96 14.18 -0.87 3.87
CA LEU A 96 14.67 -0.10 5.01
C LEU A 96 14.82 -0.92 6.30
N LEU A 97 14.19 -2.10 6.36
CA LEU A 97 14.11 -2.92 7.56
C LEU A 97 14.83 -4.27 7.39
N HIS A 98 15.86 -4.33 6.54
CA HIS A 98 16.55 -5.57 6.13
C HIS A 98 17.43 -6.23 7.19
N ASP A 99 17.86 -5.52 8.22
CA ASP A 99 18.71 -6.08 9.29
C ASP A 99 18.34 -5.46 10.64
N PRO A 100 17.18 -5.83 11.21
CA PRO A 100 16.75 -5.29 12.50
C PRO A 100 17.68 -5.78 13.63
N PRO A 101 17.86 -4.98 14.71
CA PRO A 101 18.60 -5.41 15.89
C PRO A 101 18.11 -6.77 16.43
N PRO A 102 18.99 -7.61 17.04
CA PRO A 102 18.63 -8.97 17.45
C PRO A 102 17.41 -9.09 18.37
N HIS A 103 17.15 -8.07 19.20
CA HIS A 103 16.00 -8.06 20.10
C HIS A 103 14.66 -7.81 19.37
N ILE A 104 14.69 -7.19 18.19
CA ILE A 104 13.53 -6.98 17.31
C ILE A 104 13.33 -8.21 16.41
N ALA A 105 14.42 -8.77 15.87
CA ALA A 105 14.40 -9.96 15.01
C ALA A 105 14.01 -11.25 15.74
N LYS A 106 14.13 -11.27 17.08
CA LYS A 106 14.14 -12.49 17.91
C LYS A 106 12.97 -13.43 17.65
N ASP A 107 11.77 -12.87 17.50
CA ASP A 107 10.52 -13.64 17.43
C ASP A 107 10.01 -13.79 15.98
N GLY A 108 10.73 -13.26 14.99
CA GLY A 108 10.34 -13.31 13.57
C GLY A 108 9.07 -12.53 13.22
N GLN A 109 8.52 -11.75 14.17
CA GLN A 109 7.25 -11.04 14.00
C GLN A 109 7.35 -9.96 12.91
N LEU A 110 8.46 -9.20 12.90
CA LEU A 110 8.66 -8.13 11.92
C LEU A 110 8.73 -8.70 10.50
N GLU A 111 9.47 -9.79 10.32
CA GLU A 111 9.64 -10.48 9.05
C GLU A 111 8.29 -11.04 8.56
N ALA A 112 7.49 -11.64 9.45
CA ALA A 112 6.16 -12.14 9.12
C ALA A 112 5.20 -11.01 8.68
N LEU A 113 5.25 -9.86 9.35
CA LEU A 113 4.45 -8.68 8.98
C LEU A 113 4.88 -8.10 7.64
N LEU A 114 6.19 -8.01 7.38
CA LEU A 114 6.74 -7.52 6.12
C LEU A 114 6.39 -8.44 4.95
N ASP A 115 6.51 -9.77 5.14
CA ASP A 115 6.19 -10.75 4.12
C ASP A 115 4.69 -10.75 3.78
N GLU A 116 3.80 -10.71 4.77
CA GLU A 116 2.35 -10.64 4.52
C GLU A 116 1.96 -9.27 3.92
N CYS A 117 2.61 -8.18 4.31
CA CYS A 117 2.31 -6.88 3.73
C CYS A 117 2.73 -6.77 2.26
N ALA A 118 3.89 -7.33 1.88
CA ALA A 118 4.35 -7.31 0.49
C ALA A 118 3.59 -8.34 -0.37
N ASN A 119 3.55 -9.59 0.08
CA ASN A 119 2.99 -10.74 -0.64
C ASN A 119 1.93 -11.45 0.22
N PRO A 120 0.70 -10.89 0.30
CA PRO A 120 -0.35 -11.40 1.19
C PRO A 120 -0.75 -12.83 0.80
N LYS A 121 -0.73 -13.73 1.77
CA LYS A 121 -1.18 -15.13 1.62
C LYS A 121 -2.65 -15.26 2.02
N LYS A 122 -3.14 -14.35 2.86
CA LYS A 122 -4.53 -14.26 3.29
C LYS A 122 -5.25 -13.23 2.44
N ARG A 123 -6.52 -13.49 2.15
CA ARG A 123 -7.38 -12.52 1.46
C ARG A 123 -7.44 -11.23 2.29
N TYR A 124 -7.07 -10.09 1.69
CA TYR A 124 -6.99 -8.78 2.37
C TYR A 124 -5.94 -8.73 3.48
N GLY A 125 -4.98 -9.65 3.47
CA GLY A 125 -3.91 -9.75 4.46
C GLY A 125 -3.06 -8.48 4.52
N ARG A 126 -2.87 -7.78 3.39
CA ARG A 126 -2.05 -6.57 3.33
C ARG A 126 -2.60 -5.45 4.19
N PHE A 127 -3.92 -5.27 4.22
CA PHE A 127 -4.57 -4.22 5.03
C PHE A 127 -4.28 -4.41 6.51
N GLN A 128 -4.44 -5.64 7.00
CA GLN A 128 -4.22 -5.98 8.39
C GLN A 128 -2.72 -5.92 8.73
N ALA A 129 -1.87 -6.51 7.89
CA ALA A 129 -0.42 -6.50 8.07
C ALA A 129 0.15 -5.08 8.08
N ALA A 130 -0.29 -4.19 7.19
CA ALA A 130 0.16 -2.79 7.17
C ALA A 130 -0.22 -2.03 8.44
N LYS A 131 -1.43 -2.28 8.97
CA LYS A 131 -1.89 -1.70 10.24
C LYS A 131 -1.03 -2.19 11.41
N GLU A 132 -0.87 -3.51 11.54
CA GLU A 132 -0.08 -4.12 12.62
C GLU A 132 1.39 -3.70 12.53
N LEU A 133 1.97 -3.63 11.32
CA LEU A 133 3.33 -3.16 11.09
C LEU A 133 3.51 -1.71 11.55
N ARG A 134 2.56 -0.82 11.22
CA ARG A 134 2.58 0.57 11.68
C ARG A 134 2.55 0.66 13.21
N GLU A 135 1.67 -0.11 13.84
CA GLU A 135 1.54 -0.15 15.30
C GLU A 135 2.81 -0.68 15.97
N TYR A 136 3.38 -1.77 15.44
CA TYR A 136 4.64 -2.36 15.89
C TYR A 136 5.80 -1.35 15.83
N LEU A 137 6.00 -0.70 14.67
CA LEU A 137 7.04 0.30 14.49
C LEU A 137 6.83 1.53 15.40
N THR A 138 5.58 1.93 15.63
CA THR A 138 5.24 3.04 16.53
C THR A 138 5.63 2.71 17.97
N GLN A 139 5.34 1.50 18.45
CA GLN A 139 5.71 1.04 19.79
C GLN A 139 7.23 1.03 20.00
N LEU A 140 7.98 0.54 19.01
CA LEU A 140 9.45 0.57 19.04
C LEU A 140 9.98 2.00 19.10
N SER A 141 9.41 2.92 18.30
CA SER A 141 9.82 4.34 18.30
C SER A 141 9.49 5.08 19.60
N GLY A 142 8.41 4.67 20.28
CA GLY A 142 8.03 5.21 21.58
C GLY A 142 8.87 4.67 22.74
N THR A 143 9.41 3.46 22.60
CA THR A 143 10.28 2.80 23.59
C THR A 143 11.75 3.22 23.42
N ALA A 144 12.12 3.76 22.25
CA ALA A 144 13.43 4.35 21.97
C ALA A 144 13.63 5.76 22.57
N ARG A 145 12.70 6.25 23.40
CA ARG A 145 12.80 7.51 24.15
C ARG A 145 13.05 7.28 25.63
#